data_AF-X1F8I4-F1
#
_entry.id   AF-X1F8I4-F1
#
_cell.length_a   1.000
_cell.length_b   1.000
_cell.length_c   1.000
_cell.angle_alpha   90.00
_cell.angle_beta   90.00
_cell.angle_gamma   90.00
#
_symmetry.space_group_name_H-M   'P 1'
#
loop_
_entity.id
_entity.type
_entity.pdbx_description
1 polymer ?
#
loop_
_entity_poly.entity_id
_entity_poly.type
_entity_poly.pdbx_seq_one_letter_code
_entity_poly.pdbx_strand_id
1 'polypeptide(L)'
;ACMQTERKLVTFELQDDKIEMARETISRAKIGKIVELVEGNALDLLQKYNNISFCFLDAEKEIYLDCYQIVVPKMVEGGILVADNVISHCPSNMSYNVSRACEVGKTPNPLSKQLLYWSI
;
A
#
# COMPACT_ATOMS: atom_id res chain seq x y z
N ALA A 1 -16.07 0.17 6.04
CA ALA A 1 -14.98 0.62 6.94
C ALA A 1 -14.79 2.13 6.89
N CYS A 2 -14.04 2.71 5.93
CA CYS A 2 -13.67 4.14 5.95
C CYS A 2 -14.84 5.11 6.08
N MET A 3 -15.95 4.89 5.34
CA MET A 3 -17.17 5.69 5.47
C MET A 3 -17.80 5.63 6.87
N GLN A 4 -17.81 4.44 7.49
CA GLN A 4 -18.42 4.23 8.81
C GLN A 4 -17.58 4.83 9.94
N THR A 5 -16.26 4.88 9.75
CA THR A 5 -15.31 5.39 10.75
C THR A 5 -14.86 6.82 10.45
N GLU A 6 -15.43 7.48 9.43
CA GLU A 6 -15.05 8.81 8.95
C GLU A 6 -13.54 8.97 8.68
N ARG A 7 -12.90 7.90 8.20
CA ARG A 7 -11.47 7.91 7.85
C ARG A 7 -11.28 8.10 6.36
N LYS A 8 -10.13 8.63 5.98
CA LYS A 8 -9.76 8.84 4.58
C LYS A 8 -9.19 7.56 3.97
N LEU A 9 -9.52 7.34 2.70
CA LEU A 9 -8.80 6.43 1.81
C LEU A 9 -7.98 7.29 0.86
N VAL A 10 -6.67 7.08 0.83
CA VAL A 10 -5.76 7.80 -0.08
C VAL A 10 -5.29 6.81 -1.12
N THR A 11 -5.35 7.20 -2.39
CA THR A 11 -4.84 6.42 -3.52
C THR A 11 -3.92 7.29 -4.35
N PHE A 12 -2.84 6.70 -4.87
CA PHE A 12 -1.84 7.38 -5.69
C PHE A 12 -1.92 6.85 -7.11
N GLU A 13 -1.86 7.72 -8.10
CA GLU A 13 -1.75 7.35 -9.51
C GLU A 13 -0.80 8.31 -10.23
N LEU A 14 0.01 7.76 -11.13
CA LEU A 14 1.03 8.48 -11.87
C LEU A 14 0.63 8.75 -13.33
N GLN A 15 -0.16 7.87 -13.93
CA GLN A 15 -0.50 7.96 -15.36
C GLN A 15 -1.73 8.84 -15.57
N ASP A 16 -1.61 9.89 -16.40
CA ASP A 16 -2.64 10.91 -16.61
C ASP A 16 -3.99 10.34 -17.07
N ASP A 17 -3.97 9.33 -17.94
CA ASP A 17 -5.18 8.65 -18.43
C ASP A 17 -5.91 7.90 -17.30
N LYS A 18 -5.16 7.25 -16.41
CA LYS A 18 -5.69 6.57 -15.24
C LYS A 18 -6.15 7.54 -14.15
N ILE A 19 -5.46 8.67 -13.98
CA ILE A 19 -5.88 9.75 -13.08
C ILE A 19 -7.28 10.22 -13.46
N GLU A 20 -7.52 10.49 -14.75
CA GLU A 20 -8.83 10.96 -15.19
C GLU A 20 -9.91 9.89 -14.99
N MET A 21 -9.61 8.64 -15.34
CA MET A 21 -10.52 7.52 -15.10
C MET A 21 -10.84 7.34 -13.61
N ALA A 22 -9.85 7.49 -12.72
CA ALA A 22 -10.03 7.41 -11.28
C ALA A 22 -10.90 8.56 -10.77
N ARG A 23 -10.67 9.79 -11.26
CA ARG A 23 -11.47 10.97 -10.91
C ARG A 23 -12.93 10.80 -11.30
N GLU A 24 -13.20 10.36 -12.53
CA GLU A 24 -14.55 10.06 -13.01
C GLU A 24 -15.22 8.96 -12.16
N THR A 25 -14.47 7.91 -11.83
CA THR A 25 -14.97 6.79 -11.03
C THR A 25 -15.33 7.23 -9.61
N ILE A 26 -14.46 7.99 -8.95
CA ILE A 26 -14.69 8.55 -7.61
C ILE A 26 -15.92 9.47 -7.61
N SER A 27 -16.05 10.32 -8.64
CA SER A 27 -17.18 11.23 -8.82
C SER A 27 -18.50 10.47 -8.99
N ARG A 28 -18.54 9.50 -9.90
CA ARG A 28 -19.71 8.65 -10.18
C ARG A 28 -20.15 7.83 -8.96
N ALA A 29 -19.19 7.31 -8.20
CA ALA A 29 -19.45 6.59 -6.96
C ALA A 29 -19.88 7.52 -5.80
N LYS A 30 -19.74 8.85 -5.95
CA LYS A 30 -20.06 9.87 -4.94
C LYS A 30 -19.27 9.70 -3.63
N ILE A 31 -18.02 9.23 -3.74
CA ILE A 31 -17.16 8.92 -2.59
C ILE A 31 -16.03 9.92 -2.36
N GLY A 32 -15.97 11.03 -3.12
CA GLY A 32 -14.91 12.04 -3.04
C GLY A 32 -14.79 12.75 -1.67
N LYS A 33 -15.79 12.63 -0.78
CA LYS A 33 -15.64 13.09 0.61
C LYS A 33 -14.71 12.20 1.44
N ILE A 34 -14.59 10.93 1.06
CA ILE A 34 -13.83 9.90 1.80
C ILE A 34 -12.55 9.51 1.07
N VAL A 35 -12.57 9.52 -0.27
CA VAL A 35 -11.42 9.15 -1.11
C VAL A 35 -10.67 10.40 -1.56
N GLU A 36 -9.36 10.40 -1.33
CA GLU A 36 -8.41 11.37 -1.85
C GLU A 36 -7.59 10.69 -2.96
N LEU A 37 -7.69 11.23 -4.18
CA LEU A 37 -6.82 10.87 -5.30
C LEU A 37 -5.62 11.80 -5.28
N VAL A 38 -4.42 11.22 -5.17
CA VAL A 38 -3.17 11.94 -5.21
C VAL A 38 -2.47 11.64 -6.52
N GLU A 39 -2.18 12.70 -7.27
CA GLU A 39 -1.59 12.63 -8.60
C GLU A 39 -0.08 12.78 -8.48
N GLY A 40 0.66 11.78 -8.98
CA GLY A 40 2.12 11.76 -9.00
C GLY A 40 2.73 10.52 -8.38
N ASN A 41 4.07 10.51 -8.30
CA ASN A 41 4.84 9.36 -7.86
C ASN A 41 4.62 9.10 -6.36
N ALA A 42 4.16 7.89 -6.03
CA ALA A 42 3.91 7.46 -4.67
C ALA A 42 5.17 7.54 -3.79
N LEU A 43 6.37 7.18 -4.30
CA LEU A 43 7.60 7.19 -3.51
C LEU A 43 7.94 8.57 -2.95
N ASP A 44 7.65 9.62 -3.71
CA ASP A 44 7.91 11.01 -3.32
C ASP A 44 6.85 11.54 -2.34
N LEU A 45 5.62 11.07 -2.46
CA LEU A 45 4.46 11.62 -1.77
C LEU A 45 4.08 10.85 -0.51
N LEU A 46 4.37 9.55 -0.44
CA LEU A 46 4.15 8.68 0.73
C LEU A 46 4.90 9.19 1.98
N GLN A 47 5.90 10.05 1.81
CA GLN A 47 6.60 10.73 2.91
C GLN A 47 5.70 11.58 3.79
N LYS A 48 4.58 12.08 3.26
CA LYS A 48 3.68 13.02 3.94
C LYS A 48 2.65 12.35 4.84
N TYR A 49 2.49 11.03 4.76
CA TYR A 49 1.43 10.29 5.44
C TYR A 49 1.97 9.59 6.68
N ASN A 50 1.16 9.51 7.74
CA ASN A 50 1.50 8.83 8.99
C ASN A 50 0.24 8.16 9.56
N ASN A 51 0.41 7.34 10.60
CA ASN A 51 -0.67 6.63 11.27
C ASN A 51 -1.48 5.74 10.31
N ILE A 52 -0.77 5.05 9.42
CA ILE A 52 -1.40 4.19 8.41
C ILE A 52 -1.89 2.90 9.08
N SER A 53 -3.20 2.69 9.13
CA SER A 53 -3.80 1.47 9.68
C SER A 53 -3.91 0.33 8.68
N PHE A 54 -3.97 0.67 7.40
CA PHE A 54 -4.10 -0.28 6.30
C PHE A 54 -3.37 0.27 5.08
N CYS A 55 -2.57 -0.57 4.42
CA CYS A 55 -1.94 -0.27 3.15
C CYS A 55 -2.17 -1.43 2.19
N PHE A 56 -2.69 -1.12 1.00
CA PHE A 56 -2.74 -2.04 -0.12
C PHE A 56 -1.68 -1.60 -1.12
N LEU A 57 -0.68 -2.46 -1.35
CA LEU A 57 0.43 -2.23 -2.26
C LEU A 57 0.23 -3.11 -3.48
N ASP A 58 -0.38 -2.51 -4.50
CA ASP A 58 -0.49 -3.06 -5.85
C ASP A 58 0.40 -2.23 -6.75
N ALA A 59 1.65 -2.68 -6.87
CA ALA A 59 2.73 -1.91 -7.47
C ALA A 59 3.71 -2.85 -8.16
N GLU A 60 4.40 -2.32 -9.18
CA GLU A 60 5.47 -3.04 -9.86
C GLU A 60 6.58 -3.44 -8.86
N LYS A 61 7.25 -4.55 -9.14
CA LYS A 61 8.19 -5.18 -8.18
C LYS A 61 9.37 -4.28 -7.83
N GLU A 62 9.81 -3.45 -8.78
CA GLU A 62 10.94 -2.55 -8.63
C GLU A 62 10.69 -1.51 -7.54
N ILE A 63 9.45 -1.03 -7.41
CA ILE A 63 9.07 0.00 -6.42
C ILE A 63 8.56 -0.59 -5.11
N TYR A 64 8.34 -1.90 -5.06
CA TYR A 64 7.75 -2.59 -3.92
C TYR A 64 8.57 -2.42 -2.63
N LEU A 65 9.88 -2.69 -2.71
CA LEU A 65 10.75 -2.64 -1.53
C LEU A 65 10.86 -1.21 -0.99
N ASP A 66 10.94 -0.22 -1.88
CA ASP A 66 11.00 1.19 -1.51
C ASP A 66 9.70 1.63 -0.86
N CYS A 67 8.54 1.27 -1.44
CA CYS A 67 7.23 1.50 -0.84
C CYS A 67 7.13 0.86 0.55
N TYR A 68 7.55 -0.40 0.70
CA TYR A 68 7.54 -1.10 1.99
C TYR A 68 8.39 -0.37 3.03
N GLN A 69 9.64 -0.01 2.68
CA GLN A 69 10.56 0.70 3.58
C GLN A 69 10.02 2.07 4.01
N ILE A 70 9.29 2.74 3.12
CA ILE A 70 8.66 4.04 3.43
C ILE A 70 7.42 3.86 4.29
N VAL A 71 6.53 2.93 3.94
CA VAL A 71 5.20 2.78 4.56
C VAL A 71 5.28 2.12 5.93
N VAL A 72 6.03 1.03 6.06
CA VAL A 72 6.02 0.22 7.30
C VAL A 72 6.36 1.05 8.54
N PRO A 73 7.38 1.92 8.57
CA PRO A 73 7.65 2.77 9.73
C PRO A 73 6.48 3.67 10.13
N LYS A 74 5.65 4.10 9.17
CA LYS A 74 4.53 5.04 9.35
C LYS A 74 3.22 4.38 9.70
N MET A 75 3.17 3.06 9.67
CA MET A 75 1.99 2.31 10.09
C MET A 75 1.85 2.33 11.60
N VAL A 76 0.60 2.35 12.07
CA VAL A 76 0.28 2.13 13.48
C VAL A 76 0.59 0.69 13.87
N GLU A 77 0.70 0.47 15.18
CA GLU A 77 0.73 -0.86 15.75
C GLU A 77 -0.53 -1.66 15.37
N GLY A 78 -0.34 -2.94 15.03
CA GLY A 78 -1.43 -3.79 14.50
C GLY A 78 -1.93 -3.38 13.10
N GLY A 79 -1.28 -2.43 12.44
CA GLY A 79 -1.59 -2.07 11.06
C GLY A 79 -1.33 -3.23 10.09
N ILE A 80 -2.12 -3.28 9.03
CA ILE A 80 -2.08 -4.35 8.03
C ILE A 80 -1.53 -3.81 6.71
N LEU A 81 -0.47 -4.43 6.21
CA LEU A 81 0.01 -4.23 4.84
C LEU A 81 -0.38 -5.45 4.02
N VAL A 82 -1.09 -5.23 2.93
CA VAL A 82 -1.45 -6.26 1.95
C VAL A 82 -0.76 -5.93 0.65
N ALA A 83 -0.17 -6.94 0.03
CA ALA A 83 0.64 -6.78 -1.16
C ALA A 83 0.22 -7.77 -2.23
N ASP A 84 -0.01 -7.25 -3.44
CA ASP A 84 -0.41 -8.05 -4.60
C ASP A 84 0.80 -8.37 -5.50
N ASN A 85 0.71 -9.45 -6.29
CA ASN A 85 1.64 -9.81 -7.39
C ASN A 85 3.14 -9.98 -7.07
N VAL A 86 3.51 -10.26 -5.83
CA VAL A 86 4.94 -10.37 -5.42
C VAL A 86 5.73 -11.48 -6.17
N ILE A 87 5.08 -12.48 -6.79
CA ILE A 87 5.76 -13.70 -7.32
C ILE A 87 5.80 -13.82 -8.88
N SER A 88 5.31 -12.87 -9.68
CA SER A 88 5.34 -12.98 -11.16
C SER A 88 6.76 -12.87 -11.79
N HIS A 89 7.44 -14.01 -11.95
CA HIS A 89 8.83 -14.19 -12.40
C HIS A 89 9.93 -13.85 -11.39
N CYS A 90 10.64 -14.89 -10.97
CA CYS A 90 11.72 -14.87 -9.98
C CYS A 90 13.08 -15.02 -10.68
N PRO A 91 13.94 -13.99 -10.72
CA PRO A 91 15.37 -14.20 -10.56
C PRO A 91 15.64 -14.43 -9.07
N SER A 92 16.42 -15.46 -8.76
CA SER A 92 16.66 -16.11 -7.46
C SER A 92 17.07 -15.22 -6.27
N ASN A 93 17.23 -13.92 -6.47
CA ASN A 93 17.76 -12.92 -5.55
C ASN A 93 16.65 -12.01 -4.94
N MET A 94 15.46 -11.89 -5.54
CA MET A 94 14.35 -11.09 -5.00
C MET A 94 13.50 -11.85 -3.96
N SER A 95 13.44 -13.17 -4.11
CA SER A 95 12.77 -14.08 -3.18
C SER A 95 13.34 -13.98 -1.76
N TYR A 96 14.62 -13.64 -1.60
CA TYR A 96 15.28 -13.51 -0.30
C TYR A 96 14.80 -12.27 0.49
N ASN A 97 14.64 -11.13 -0.16
CA ASN A 97 14.23 -9.88 0.49
C ASN A 97 12.74 -9.88 0.86
N VAL A 98 11.89 -10.47 0.01
CA VAL A 98 10.47 -10.68 0.32
C VAL A 98 10.31 -11.68 1.46
N SER A 99 11.03 -12.81 1.43
CA SER A 99 11.01 -13.80 2.51
C SER A 99 11.47 -13.18 3.83
N ARG A 100 12.51 -12.32 3.81
CA ARG A 100 12.99 -11.60 4.99
C ARG A 100 11.99 -10.55 5.50
N ALA A 101 11.33 -9.79 4.62
CA ALA A 101 10.25 -8.88 5.03
C ALA A 101 9.08 -9.65 5.69
N CYS A 102 8.74 -10.83 5.15
CA CYS A 102 7.78 -11.75 5.74
C CYS A 102 8.26 -12.38 7.06
N GLU A 103 9.54 -12.72 7.21
CA GLU A 103 10.13 -13.28 8.44
C GLU A 103 10.27 -12.24 9.55
N VAL A 104 10.65 -11.01 9.22
CA VAL A 104 10.67 -9.88 10.18
C VAL A 104 9.26 -9.61 10.71
N GLY A 105 8.23 -9.74 9.86
CA GLY A 105 6.82 -9.68 10.25
C GLY A 105 6.28 -10.92 11.00
N LYS A 106 7.07 -11.99 11.16
CA LYS A 106 6.69 -13.23 11.86
C LYS A 106 7.25 -13.36 13.27
N THR A 107 8.05 -12.39 13.76
CA THR A 107 8.47 -12.43 15.17
C THR A 107 7.24 -12.31 16.07
N PRO A 108 6.99 -13.26 17.00
CA PRO A 108 5.77 -13.29 17.79
C PRO A 108 5.87 -12.27 18.92
N ASN A 109 5.78 -10.99 18.58
CA ASN A 109 5.40 -9.95 19.50
C ASN A 109 3.97 -9.56 19.14
N PRO A 110 2.97 -9.65 20.04
CA PRO A 110 1.59 -9.23 19.75
C PRO A 110 1.44 -7.75 19.34
N LEU A 111 2.54 -7.00 19.33
CA LEU A 111 2.72 -5.61 18.94
C LEU A 111 3.31 -5.44 17.50
N SER A 112 3.66 -6.51 16.79
CA SER A 112 4.31 -6.43 15.47
C SER A 112 3.31 -6.27 14.32
N LYS A 113 3.59 -5.34 13.41
CA LYS A 113 2.83 -5.05 12.18
C LYS A 113 2.66 -6.32 11.32
N GLN A 114 1.46 -6.53 10.78
CA GLN A 114 1.13 -7.77 10.08
C GLN A 114 1.21 -7.57 8.56
N LEU A 115 2.07 -8.34 7.89
CA LEU A 115 2.14 -8.42 6.43
C LEU A 115 1.32 -9.63 5.97
N LEU A 116 0.31 -9.39 5.16
CA LEU A 116 -0.49 -10.45 4.53
C LEU A 116 -0.20 -10.47 3.03
N TYR A 117 0.10 -11.67 2.53
CA TYR A 117 0.42 -11.90 1.12
C TYR A 117 -0.68 -12.72 0.45
N TRP A 118 -1.04 -12.35 -0.78
CA TRP A 118 -1.96 -13.11 -1.62
C TRP A 118 -1.42 -13.13 -3.06
N SER A 119 -1.40 -14.31 -3.70
CA SER A 119 -1.17 -14.47 -5.14
C SER A 119 -2.46 -14.98 -5.75
N ILE A 120 -2.96 -14.31 -6.79
CA ILE A 120 -4.00 -14.84 -7.67
C ILE A 120 -3.37 -15.68 -8.80
#